data_AF-A0A2V2DCB6-F1
#
_entry.id   AF-A0A2V2DCB6-F1
#
_cell.length_a   1.000
_cell.length_b   1.000
_cell.length_c   1.000
_cell.angle_alpha   90.00
_cell.angle_beta   90.00
_cell.angle_gamma   90.00
#
_symmetry.space_group_name_H-M   'P 1'
#
loop_
_entity.id
_entity.type
_entity.pdbx_description
1 polymer ?
#
loop_
_entity_poly.entity_id
_entity_poly.type
_entity_poly.pdbx_seq_one_letter_code
_entity_poly.pdbx_strand_id
1 'polypeptide(L)'
;MTKAQILKKEILSQYRSVRQFALEMQIPYSTLVTALERGIDGMAYGTVIKMCNKLNLNPVDFSSLERDTTISEQLLENRVMQYYVKLNQEGRDKILGLMEDFVQIKKYKAK
;
A
#
# COMPACT_ATOMS: atom_id res chain seq x y z
N MET A 1 15.58 -5.79 0.46
CA MET A 1 14.67 -6.95 0.50
C MET A 1 14.37 -7.37 -0.93
N THR A 2 14.22 -8.67 -1.20
CA THR A 2 13.78 -9.16 -2.51
C THR A 2 12.25 -9.11 -2.62
N LYS A 3 11.71 -9.07 -3.84
CA LYS A 3 10.25 -9.06 -4.08
C LYS A 3 9.53 -10.23 -3.38
N ALA A 4 10.17 -11.41 -3.38
CA ALA A 4 9.68 -12.60 -2.68
C ALA A 4 9.62 -12.42 -1.15
N GLN A 5 10.60 -11.72 -0.55
CA GLN A 5 10.60 -11.42 0.88
C GLN A 5 9.46 -10.47 1.27
N ILE A 6 9.17 -9.47 0.42
CA ILE A 6 8.07 -8.53 0.63
C ILE A 6 6.74 -9.28 0.60
N LEU A 7 6.52 -10.10 -0.44
CA LEU A 7 5.34 -10.96 -0.54
C LEU A 7 5.19 -11.90 0.67
N LYS A 8 6.27 -12.55 1.10
CA LYS A 8 6.23 -13.45 2.26
C LYS A 8 5.84 -12.71 3.53
N LYS A 9 6.41 -11.52 3.75
CA LYS A 9 6.07 -10.67 4.90
C LYS A 9 4.60 -10.27 4.87
N GLU A 10 4.10 -9.83 3.71
CA GLU A 10 2.72 -9.37 3.56
C GLU A 10 1.71 -10.52 3.73
N ILE A 11 2.02 -11.70 3.18
CA ILE A 11 1.22 -12.91 3.38
C ILE A 11 1.13 -13.24 4.87
N LEU A 12 2.24 -13.22 5.60
CA LEU A 12 2.24 -13.52 7.04
C LEU A 12 1.59 -12.41 7.89
N SER A 13 1.55 -11.18 7.39
CA SER A 13 0.88 -10.06 8.05
C SER A 13 -0.63 -10.16 7.96
N GLN A 14 -1.16 -10.58 6.81
CA GLN A 14 -2.60 -10.63 6.55
C GLN A 14 -3.21 -12.02 6.77
N TYR A 15 -2.39 -13.07 6.69
CA TYR A 15 -2.82 -14.47 6.80
C TYR A 15 -2.03 -15.20 7.86
N ARG A 16 -2.68 -16.15 8.53
CA ARG A 16 -2.05 -16.94 9.61
C ARG A 16 -0.88 -17.79 9.12
N SER A 17 -0.88 -18.18 7.83
CA SER A 17 0.20 -18.97 7.24
C SER A 17 0.23 -18.85 5.72
N VAL A 18 1.40 -19.12 5.13
CA VAL A 18 1.58 -19.28 3.68
C VAL A 18 0.67 -20.37 3.11
N ARG A 19 0.41 -21.44 3.89
CA ARG A 19 -0.49 -22.54 3.49
C ARG A 19 -1.93 -22.07 3.32
N GLN A 20 -2.42 -21.24 4.24
CA GLN A 20 -3.77 -20.68 4.16
C GLN A 20 -3.93 -19.79 2.93
N PHE A 21 -2.94 -18.94 2.68
CA PHE A 21 -2.94 -18.09 1.49
C PHE A 21 -2.90 -18.91 0.19
N ALA A 22 -2.10 -19.98 0.15
CA ALA A 22 -2.04 -20.88 -1.00
C ALA A 22 -3.40 -21.52 -1.31
N LEU A 23 -4.11 -21.97 -0.28
CA LEU A 23 -5.46 -22.54 -0.41
C LEU A 23 -6.46 -21.52 -0.97
N GLU A 24 -6.44 -20.29 -0.46
CA GLU A 24 -7.36 -19.23 -0.91
C GLU A 24 -7.09 -18.78 -2.34
N MET A 25 -5.81 -18.72 -2.73
CA MET A 25 -5.40 -18.39 -4.09
C MET A 25 -5.53 -19.56 -5.08
N GLN A 26 -5.90 -20.76 -4.60
CA GLN A 26 -5.91 -22.00 -5.37
C GLN A 26 -4.55 -22.32 -6.02
N ILE A 27 -3.46 -21.99 -5.33
CA ILE A 27 -2.08 -22.27 -5.75
C ILE A 27 -1.57 -23.45 -4.91
N PRO A 28 -0.91 -24.47 -5.52
CA PRO A 28 -0.28 -25.52 -4.74
C PRO A 28 0.76 -24.95 -3.77
N TYR A 29 0.73 -25.42 -2.51
CA TYR A 29 1.62 -24.91 -1.45
C TYR A 29 3.10 -25.01 -1.83
N SER A 30 3.51 -26.15 -2.40
CA SER A 30 4.89 -26.37 -2.85
C SER A 30 5.33 -25.35 -3.91
N THR A 31 4.44 -25.01 -4.84
CA THR A 31 4.69 -23.99 -5.88
C THR A 31 4.88 -22.61 -5.26
N LEU A 32 4.02 -22.23 -4.31
CA LEU A 32 4.12 -20.94 -3.64
C LEU A 32 5.41 -20.84 -2.80
N VAL A 33 5.74 -21.87 -2.01
CA VAL A 33 6.96 -21.87 -1.20
C VAL A 33 8.21 -21.78 -2.08
N THR A 34 8.26 -22.58 -3.15
CA THR A 34 9.39 -22.53 -4.10
C THR A 34 9.56 -21.13 -4.69
N ALA A 35 8.47 -20.45 -5.04
CA ALA A 35 8.51 -19.07 -5.54
C ALA A 35 8.96 -18.06 -4.46
N LEU A 36 8.57 -18.25 -3.21
CA LEU A 36 9.01 -17.39 -2.10
C LEU A 36 10.50 -17.62 -1.71
N GLU A 37 11.04 -18.81 -1.97
CA GLU A 37 12.44 -19.17 -1.66
C GLU A 37 13.41 -18.84 -2.80
N ARG A 38 13.05 -19.19 -4.04
CA ARG A 38 13.91 -19.04 -5.24
C ARG A 38 13.70 -17.74 -6.00
N GLY A 39 12.59 -17.06 -5.76
CA GLY A 39 12.19 -15.86 -6.49
C GLY A 39 10.90 -16.06 -7.29
N ILE A 40 10.17 -14.97 -7.47
CA ILE A 40 8.86 -14.93 -8.12
C ILE A 40 8.95 -14.76 -9.63
N ASP A 41 10.15 -14.53 -10.18
CA ASP A 41 10.35 -14.24 -11.61
C ASP A 41 10.05 -15.45 -12.51
N GLY A 42 10.14 -16.68 -11.96
CA GLY A 42 9.75 -17.91 -12.65
C GLY A 42 8.26 -18.26 -12.54
N MET A 43 7.48 -17.48 -11.78
CA MET A 43 6.05 -17.69 -11.65
C MET A 43 5.31 -16.99 -12.80
N ALA A 44 4.23 -17.59 -13.28
CA ALA A 44 3.38 -16.97 -14.30
C ALA A 44 2.93 -15.57 -13.85
N TYR A 45 3.14 -14.56 -14.69
CA TYR A 45 2.86 -13.16 -14.38
C TYR A 45 1.41 -12.95 -13.90
N GLY A 46 0.45 -13.64 -14.52
CA GLY A 46 -0.96 -13.58 -14.10
C GLY A 46 -1.20 -14.07 -12.66
N THR A 47 -0.42 -15.03 -12.17
CA THR A 47 -0.50 -15.51 -10.78
C THR A 47 0.09 -14.48 -9.83
N VAL A 48 1.21 -13.86 -10.20
CA VAL A 48 1.84 -12.80 -9.41
C VAL A 48 0.91 -11.60 -9.27
N ILE A 49 0.28 -11.14 -10.36
CA ILE A 49 -0.71 -10.05 -10.30
C ILE A 49 -1.87 -10.40 -9.37
N LYS A 50 -2.43 -11.61 -9.49
CA LYS A 50 -3.54 -12.04 -8.63
C LYS A 50 -3.16 -12.00 -7.16
N MET A 51 -1.95 -12.46 -6.81
CA MET A 51 -1.43 -12.40 -5.45
C MET A 51 -1.23 -10.96 -4.98
N CYS A 52 -0.63 -10.09 -5.81
CA CYS A 52 -0.46 -8.67 -5.51
C CYS A 52 -1.80 -7.97 -5.27
N ASN A 53 -2.80 -8.21 -6.12
CA ASN A 53 -4.15 -7.67 -5.94
C ASN A 53 -4.78 -8.12 -4.61
N LYS A 54 -4.61 -9.39 -4.25
CA LYS A 54 -5.15 -9.91 -2.98
C LYS A 54 -4.44 -9.32 -1.76
N LEU A 55 -3.14 -9.07 -1.89
CA LEU A 55 -2.30 -8.49 -0.84
C LEU A 55 -2.30 -6.96 -0.86
N ASN A 56 -3.03 -6.30 -1.75
CA ASN A 56 -2.96 -4.86 -2.00
C ASN A 56 -1.52 -4.36 -2.15
N LEU A 57 -0.74 -5.07 -2.98
CA LEU A 57 0.60 -4.67 -3.38
C LEU A 57 0.55 -4.15 -4.82
N ASN A 58 1.36 -3.14 -5.12
CA ASN A 58 1.58 -2.72 -6.50
C ASN A 58 2.38 -3.83 -7.25
N PRO A 59 1.90 -4.36 -8.38
CA PRO A 59 2.55 -5.47 -9.09
C PRO A 59 3.86 -5.08 -9.80
N VAL A 60 4.18 -3.78 -9.90
CA VAL A 60 5.41 -3.28 -10.55
C VAL A 60 6.56 -3.19 -9.55
N ASP A 61 6.32 -2.56 -8.39
CA ASP A 61 7.35 -2.27 -7.39
C ASP A 61 7.16 -3.05 -6.07
N PHE A 62 6.05 -3.78 -5.91
CA PHE A 62 5.68 -4.52 -4.70
C PHE A 62 5.59 -3.63 -3.46
N SER A 63 5.40 -2.32 -3.63
CA SER A 63 5.05 -1.43 -2.54
C SER A 63 3.68 -1.81 -1.99
N SER A 64 3.57 -1.86 -0.66
CA SER A 64 2.27 -1.98 -0.01
C SER A 64 1.48 -0.72 -0.32
N LEU A 65 0.35 -0.89 -0.99
CA LEU A 65 -0.66 0.16 -1.07
C LEU A 65 -1.16 0.29 0.37
N GLU A 66 -0.64 1.31 1.07
CA GLU A 66 -0.72 1.46 2.52
C GLU A 66 -2.13 1.10 3.03
N ARG A 67 -2.20 0.20 4.02
CA ARG A 67 -3.47 -0.14 4.71
C ARG A 67 -3.59 0.49 6.10
N ASP A 68 -2.61 1.27 6.53
CA ASP A 68 -2.49 1.76 7.91
C ASP A 68 -2.58 3.27 8.09
N THR A 69 -2.78 4.04 7.03
CA THR A 69 -3.48 5.33 7.16
C THR A 69 -4.95 4.98 7.05
N THR A 70 -5.73 5.30 8.09
CA THR A 70 -7.16 5.02 8.13
C THR A 70 -7.76 5.38 6.77
N ILE A 71 -8.64 4.54 6.20
CA ILE A 71 -9.29 4.83 4.91
C ILE A 71 -9.83 6.28 4.88
N SER A 72 -10.21 6.81 6.05
CA SER A 72 -10.51 8.20 6.34
C SER A 72 -9.38 9.21 6.11
N GLU A 73 -8.16 8.96 6.61
CA GLU A 73 -6.95 9.77 6.34
C GLU A 73 -6.57 9.74 4.87
N GLN A 74 -6.57 8.57 4.21
CA GLN A 74 -6.29 8.48 2.77
C GLN A 74 -7.37 9.18 1.93
N LEU A 75 -8.64 9.08 2.31
CA LEU A 75 -9.72 9.84 1.68
C LEU A 75 -9.56 11.34 1.89
N LEU A 76 -9.13 11.77 3.08
CA LEU A 76 -8.86 13.18 3.38
C LEU A 76 -7.67 13.68 2.56
N GLU A 77 -6.56 12.95 2.55
CA GLU A 77 -5.35 13.27 1.77
C GLU A 77 -5.67 13.33 0.28
N ASN A 78 -6.44 12.37 -0.25
CA ASN A 78 -6.91 12.40 -1.62
C ASN A 78 -7.80 13.62 -1.90
N ARG A 79 -8.68 14.00 -0.97
CA ARG A 79 -9.58 15.15 -1.13
C ARG A 79 -8.81 16.47 -1.09
N VAL A 80 -7.87 16.62 -0.15
CA VAL A 80 -6.99 17.80 -0.06
C VAL A 80 -6.15 17.92 -1.33
N MET A 81 -5.55 16.82 -1.79
CA MET A 81 -4.76 16.79 -3.03
C MET A 81 -5.61 17.10 -4.27
N GLN A 82 -6.84 16.60 -4.36
CA GLN A 82 -7.76 16.92 -5.46
C GLN A 82 -8.10 18.41 -5.55
N TYR A 83 -8.24 19.10 -4.42
CA TYR A 83 -8.45 20.56 -4.43
C TYR A 83 -7.14 21.31 -4.68
N TYR A 84 -6.03 20.85 -4.11
CA TYR A 84 -4.71 21.48 -4.26
C TYR A 84 -4.21 21.49 -5.71
N VAL A 85 -4.43 20.41 -6.46
CA VAL A 85 -4.04 20.32 -7.88
C VAL A 85 -4.84 21.29 -8.75
N LYS A 86 -6.09 21.60 -8.39
CA LYS A 86 -6.95 22.57 -9.10
C LYS A 86 -6.53 24.03 -8.90
N LEU A 87 -5.72 24.31 -7.87
CA LEU A 87 -5.23 25.65 -7.59
C LEU A 87 -4.01 25.99 -8.47
N ASN A 88 -3.88 27.27 -8.80
CA ASN A 88 -2.67 27.83 -9.40
C ASN A 88 -1.57 28.01 -8.32
N GLN A 89 -0.38 28.43 -8.73
CA GLN A 89 0.77 28.57 -7.82
C GLN A 89 0.46 29.49 -6.62
N GLU A 90 -0.14 30.67 -6.87
CA GLU A 90 -0.51 31.61 -5.81
C GLU A 90 -1.53 31.02 -4.82
N GLY A 91 -2.52 30.27 -5.32
CA GLY A 91 -3.52 29.60 -4.49
C GLY A 91 -2.91 28.49 -3.64
N ARG A 92 -1.93 27.75 -4.19
CA ARG A 92 -1.18 26.73 -3.47
C ARG A 92 -0.35 27.34 -2.34
N ASP A 93 0.38 28.41 -2.62
CA ASP A 93 1.22 29.09 -1.62
C ASP A 93 0.38 29.67 -0.47
N LYS A 94 -0.80 30.26 -0.77
CA LYS A 94 -1.73 30.73 0.27
C LYS A 94 -2.30 29.60 1.13
N ILE A 95 -2.70 28.48 0.53
CA ILE A 95 -3.24 27.34 1.29
C ILE A 95 -2.17 26.73 2.19
N LEU A 96 -0.93 26.60 1.71
CA LEU A 96 0.17 26.10 2.53
C LEU A 96 0.46 27.02 3.73
N GLY A 97 0.48 28.34 3.53
CA GLY A 97 0.66 29.29 4.63
C GLY A 97 -0.45 29.18 5.68
N LEU A 98 -1.72 29.08 5.25
CA LEU A 98 -2.85 28.89 6.16
C LEU A 98 -2.76 27.56 6.93
N MET A 99 -2.31 26.48 6.28
CA MET A 99 -2.10 25.20 6.95
C MET A 99 -1.03 25.32 8.04
N GLU A 100 0.06 26.04 7.77
CA GLU A 100 1.14 26.29 8.74
C GLU A 100 0.62 27.08 9.94
N ASP A 101 -0.15 28.14 9.71
CA ASP A 101 -0.78 28.95 10.77
C ASP A 101 -1.69 28.10 11.66
N PHE A 102 -2.52 27.22 11.06
CA PHE A 102 -3.43 26.36 11.81
C PHE A 102 -2.71 25.34 12.69
N VAL A 103 -1.54 24.85 12.28
CA VAL A 103 -0.72 23.93 13.10
C VAL A 103 -0.16 24.62 14.36
N GLN A 104 0.10 25.93 14.30
CA GLN A 104 0.61 26.70 15.43
C GLN A 104 -0.47 27.06 16.45
N ILE A 105 -1.74 27.13 16.03
CA ILE A 105 -2.84 27.46 16.91
C ILE A 105 -3.18 26.25 17.81
N LYS A 106 -2.90 26.39 19.13
CA LYS A 106 -3.16 25.34 20.14
C LYS A 106 -4.58 24.78 20.16
N LYS A 107 -5.58 25.56 19.71
CA LYS A 107 -6.99 25.13 19.60
C LYS A 107 -7.19 24.04 18.54
N TYR A 108 -6.37 24.01 17.49
CA TYR A 108 -6.51 23.12 16.33
C TYR A 108 -5.44 22.02 16.29
N LYS A 109 -4.53 22.00 17.26
CA LYS A 109 -3.51 20.95 17.39
C LYS A 109 -4.13 19.68 17.94
N ALA A 110 -3.87 18.53 17.30
CA ALA A 110 -4.25 17.22 17.85
C ALA A 110 -3.55 17.03 19.22
N LYS A 111 -4.28 16.48 20.19
CA LYS A 111 -3.77 16.20 21.54
C LYS A 111 -2.81 15.02 21.55
#